data_AF-A0A7W7VFY0-F1
#
_entry.id   AF-A0A7W7VFY0-F1
#
_cell.length_a   1.000
_cell.length_b   1.000
_cell.length_c   1.000
_cell.angle_alpha   90.00
_cell.angle_beta   90.00
_cell.angle_gamma   90.00
#
_symmetry.space_group_name_H-M   'P 1'
#
loop_
_entity.id
_entity.type
_entity.pdbx_description
1 polymer ?
#
loop_
_entity_poly.entity_id
_entity_poly.type
_entity_poly.pdbx_seq_one_letter_code
_entity_poly.pdbx_strand_id
1 'polypeptide(L)'
;MLSFLVDGDAIATAAAAVVDRLRVFSIAASLGGAESLVTQPITTTHHGLDPTDRARRGIADSMVRLSTGLEDADDLIADLHQALTPRNGTG
;
A
#
# COMPACT_ATOMS: atom_id res chain seq x y z
N MET A 1 -11.57 -6.04 0.80
CA MET A 1 -10.52 -5.39 -0.01
C MET A 1 -10.72 -3.89 0.11
N LEU A 2 -9.67 -3.17 0.50
CA LEU A 2 -9.69 -1.74 0.79
C LEU A 2 -8.60 -1.05 -0.01
N SER A 3 -8.82 0.21 -0.38
CA SER A 3 -7.78 1.05 -0.99
C SER A 3 -7.73 2.38 -0.27
N PHE A 4 -6.53 2.90 -0.06
CA PHE A 4 -6.31 4.20 0.57
C PHE A 4 -5.18 4.95 -0.12
N LEU A 5 -5.13 6.25 0.11
CA LEU A 5 -4.08 7.13 -0.39
C LEU A 5 -3.15 7.47 0.77
N VAL A 6 -1.85 7.43 0.50
CA VAL A 6 -0.82 7.89 1.45
C VAL A 6 -0.52 9.36 1.20
N ASP A 7 -0.63 10.16 2.25
CA ASP A 7 -0.26 11.57 2.24
C ASP A 7 1.26 11.74 2.44
N GLY A 8 1.84 12.77 1.82
CA GLY A 8 3.25 13.14 1.99
C GLY A 8 3.82 13.92 0.81
N ASP A 9 4.97 14.59 1.03
CA ASP A 9 5.58 15.48 0.03
C ASP A 9 6.08 14.74 -1.22
N ALA A 10 6.56 13.50 -1.04
CA ALA A 10 6.99 12.61 -2.12
C ALA A 10 5.99 11.44 -2.27
N ILE A 11 4.79 11.75 -2.74
CA ILE A 11 3.57 10.91 -2.78
C ILE A 11 3.83 9.44 -3.17
N ALA A 12 4.50 9.16 -4.30
CA ALA A 12 4.76 7.79 -4.74
C ALA A 12 5.78 7.05 -3.85
N THR A 13 6.84 7.76 -3.42
CA THR A 13 7.87 7.23 -2.52
C THR A 13 7.31 6.97 -1.12
N ALA A 14 6.40 7.83 -0.64
CA ALA A 14 5.73 7.66 0.64
C ALA A 14 4.87 6.40 0.64
N ALA A 15 4.09 6.17 -0.43
CA ALA A 15 3.30 4.95 -0.56
C ALA A 15 4.17 3.69 -0.64
N ALA A 16 5.27 3.73 -1.40
CA ALA A 16 6.21 2.60 -1.46
C ALA A 16 6.84 2.31 -0.10
N ALA A 17 7.25 3.35 0.63
CA ALA A 17 7.81 3.22 1.97
C ALA A 17 6.82 2.63 2.98
N VAL A 18 5.53 2.94 2.88
CA VAL A 18 4.51 2.28 3.72
C VAL A 18 4.42 0.79 3.40
N VAL A 19 4.37 0.44 2.10
CA VAL A 19 4.29 -0.97 1.66
C VAL A 19 5.50 -1.77 2.10
N ASP A 20 6.70 -1.23 1.95
CA ASP A 20 7.96 -1.88 2.36
C ASP A 20 8.08 -2.06 3.89
N ARG A 21 7.28 -1.33 4.67
CA ARG A 21 7.32 -1.36 6.14
C ARG A 21 6.32 -2.33 6.76
N LEU A 22 5.33 -2.80 6.00
CA LEU A 22 4.37 -3.80 6.45
C LEU A 22 5.09 -5.12 6.68
N ARG A 23 4.73 -5.80 7.76
CA ARG A 23 5.36 -7.06 8.18
C ARG A 23 4.41 -8.24 8.10
N VAL A 24 3.11 -7.98 8.28
CA VAL A 24 2.07 -9.01 8.19
C VAL A 24 1.55 -9.10 6.75
N PHE A 25 1.33 -7.95 6.10
CA PHE A 25 0.88 -7.93 4.70
C PHE A 25 2.02 -8.28 3.74
N SER A 26 1.84 -9.34 2.95
CA SER A 26 2.82 -9.74 1.93
C SER A 26 2.57 -9.02 0.60
N ILE A 27 3.64 -8.65 -0.11
CA ILE A 27 3.53 -8.01 -1.43
C ILE A 27 3.12 -9.06 -2.47
N ALA A 28 1.89 -8.96 -2.99
CA ALA A 28 1.41 -9.83 -4.06
C ALA A 28 0.29 -9.16 -4.86
N ALA A 29 0.16 -9.55 -6.13
CA ALA A 29 -0.94 -9.09 -6.99
C ALA A 29 -2.24 -9.90 -6.82
N SER A 30 -2.20 -11.00 -6.06
CA SER A 30 -3.36 -11.87 -5.79
C SER A 30 -4.28 -11.28 -4.71
N LEU A 31 -5.51 -11.79 -4.64
CA LEU A 31 -6.58 -11.25 -3.79
C LEU A 31 -7.45 -12.40 -3.23
N GLY A 32 -7.95 -12.24 -1.99
CA GLY A 32 -9.01 -13.10 -1.43
C GLY A 32 -8.56 -14.43 -0.83
N GLY A 33 -7.26 -14.60 -0.57
CA GLY A 33 -6.74 -15.73 0.19
C GLY A 33 -6.92 -15.57 1.70
N ALA A 34 -6.51 -16.59 2.46
CA ALA A 34 -6.45 -16.51 3.92
C ALA A 34 -5.34 -15.56 4.43
N GLU A 35 -4.36 -15.26 3.58
CA GLU A 35 -3.22 -14.40 3.87
C GLU A 35 -3.53 -12.94 3.51
N SER A 36 -3.06 -12.02 4.34
CA SER A 36 -3.11 -10.58 4.10
C SER A 36 -2.09 -10.15 3.05
N LEU A 37 -2.55 -9.43 2.02
CA LEU A 37 -1.74 -9.01 0.88
C LEU A 37 -1.81 -7.50 0.64
N VAL A 38 -0.72 -6.93 0.15
CA VAL A 38 -0.61 -5.52 -0.24
C VAL A 38 -0.07 -5.38 -1.66
N THR A 39 -0.55 -4.37 -2.38
CA THR A 39 -0.01 -4.01 -3.70
C THR A 39 -0.12 -2.52 -3.99
N GLN A 40 0.74 -2.03 -4.88
CA GLN A 40 0.62 -0.71 -5.49
C GLN A 40 0.25 -0.89 -6.98
N PRO A 41 -0.90 -0.36 -7.43
CA PRO A 41 -1.31 -0.50 -8.84
C PRO A 41 -0.29 0.08 -9.82
N ILE A 42 0.40 1.16 -9.42
CA ILE A 42 1.35 1.89 -10.26
C ILE A 42 2.67 1.14 -10.49
N THR A 43 3.07 0.24 -9.59
CA THR A 43 4.30 -0.56 -9.74
C THR A 43 4.04 -1.92 -10.39
N THR A 44 2.78 -2.25 -10.62
CA THR A 44 2.35 -3.56 -11.12
C THR A 44 1.57 -3.41 -12.42
N THR A 45 0.25 -3.61 -12.37
CA THR A 45 -0.64 -3.73 -13.53
C THR A 45 -0.79 -2.44 -14.34
N HIS A 46 -0.49 -1.28 -13.75
CA HIS A 46 -0.67 0.03 -14.38
C HIS A 46 0.65 0.78 -14.63
N HIS A 47 1.80 0.13 -14.45
CA HIS A 47 3.12 0.75 -14.66
C HIS A 47 3.31 1.31 -16.07
N GLY A 48 2.72 0.67 -17.09
CA GLY A 48 2.84 1.11 -18.50
C GLY A 48 1.89 2.23 -18.93
N LEU A 49 1.01 2.72 -18.05
CA LEU A 49 0.12 3.83 -18.39
C LEU A 49 0.79 5.16 -18.07
N ASP A 50 0.57 6.17 -18.91
CA ASP A 50 1.00 7.53 -18.60
C ASP A 50 0.31 8.05 -17.33
N PRO A 51 0.96 8.92 -16.53
CA PRO A 51 0.39 9.46 -15.29
C PRO A 51 -0.99 10.11 -15.49
N THR A 52 -1.20 10.78 -16.63
CA THR A 52 -2.49 11.41 -16.95
C THR A 52 -3.59 10.38 -17.24
N ASP A 53 -3.26 9.24 -17.83
CA ASP A 53 -4.21 8.13 -18.04
C ASP A 53 -4.53 7.40 -16.74
N ARG A 54 -3.55 7.22 -15.85
CA ARG A 54 -3.79 6.65 -14.51
C ARG A 54 -4.73 7.53 -13.71
N ALA A 55 -4.47 8.84 -13.68
CA ALA A 55 -5.31 9.82 -12.99
C ALA A 55 -6.75 9.83 -13.53
N ARG A 56 -6.94 9.78 -14.86
CA ARG A 56 -8.29 9.66 -15.49
C ARG A 56 -9.05 8.43 -15.05
N ARG A 57 -8.35 7.33 -14.72
CA ARG A 57 -8.94 6.07 -14.26
C ARG A 57 -9.09 6.01 -12.73
N GLY A 58 -8.81 7.11 -12.03
CA GLY A 58 -8.88 7.18 -10.57
C GLY A 58 -7.72 6.47 -9.86
N ILE A 59 -6.62 6.20 -10.56
CA ILE A 59 -5.44 5.53 -10.00
C ILE A 59 -4.41 6.61 -9.64
N ALA A 60 -4.38 6.94 -8.35
CA ALA A 60 -3.40 7.87 -7.81
C ALA A 60 -2.04 7.18 -7.59
N ASP A 61 -0.96 7.95 -7.72
CA ASP A 61 0.39 7.43 -7.52
C ASP A 61 0.69 7.08 -6.05
N SER A 62 -0.10 7.57 -5.09
CA SER A 62 -0.04 7.15 -3.67
C SER A 62 -0.96 5.99 -3.31
N MET A 63 -1.63 5.37 -4.29
CA MET A 63 -2.63 4.36 -3.98
C MET A 63 -1.98 3.07 -3.47
N VAL A 64 -2.43 2.62 -2.29
CA VAL A 64 -2.14 1.31 -1.71
C VAL A 64 -3.43 0.50 -1.66
N ARG A 65 -3.36 -0.78 -2.03
CA ARG A 65 -4.50 -1.72 -1.98
C ARG A 65 -4.19 -2.86 -1.04
N LEU A 66 -5.11 -3.14 -0.12
CA LEU A 66 -5.03 -4.24 0.83
C LEU A 66 -6.09 -5.30 0.54
N SER A 67 -5.65 -6.55 0.49
CA SER A 67 -6.49 -7.72 0.68
C SER A 67 -6.31 -8.21 2.12
N THR A 68 -7.30 -7.98 2.96
CA THR A 68 -7.30 -8.48 4.34
C THR A 68 -7.54 -9.99 4.35
N GLY A 69 -6.63 -10.73 4.98
CA GLY A 69 -6.73 -12.16 5.23
C GLY A 69 -7.52 -12.48 6.50
N LEU A 70 -7.15 -13.58 7.15
CA LEU A 70 -7.81 -14.14 8.34
C LEU A 70 -6.95 -14.07 9.61
N GLU A 71 -5.89 -13.28 9.58
CA GLU A 71 -5.06 -13.00 10.76
C GLU A 71 -5.85 -12.26 11.86
N ASP A 72 -5.28 -12.20 13.06
CA ASP A 72 -5.86 -11.44 14.16
C ASP A 72 -6.00 -9.95 13.79
N ALA A 73 -7.17 -9.37 14.08
CA ALA A 73 -7.45 -7.99 13.73
C ALA A 73 -6.51 -7.00 14.44
N ASP A 74 -6.12 -7.29 15.68
CA ASP A 74 -5.22 -6.43 16.44
C ASP A 74 -3.81 -6.44 15.86
N ASP A 75 -3.35 -7.59 15.36
CA ASP A 75 -2.04 -7.71 14.68
C ASP A 75 -2.03 -6.93 13.37
N LEU A 76 -3.09 -7.01 12.57
CA LEU A 76 -3.22 -6.26 11.32
C LEU A 76 -3.28 -4.75 11.56
N ILE A 77 -4.01 -4.31 12.58
CA ILE A 77 -4.10 -2.91 12.96
C ILE A 77 -2.75 -2.40 13.48
N ALA A 78 -2.06 -3.19 14.31
CA ALA A 78 -0.74 -2.83 14.83
C ALA A 78 0.31 -2.69 13.71
N ASP A 79 0.30 -3.61 12.72
CA ASP A 79 1.19 -3.55 11.55
C ASP A 79 0.94 -2.27 10.73
N LEU A 80 -0.33 -1.95 10.46
CA LEU A 80 -0.70 -0.72 9.75
C LEU A 80 -0.28 0.54 10.51
N HIS A 81 -0.48 0.59 11.83
CA HIS A 81 -0.04 1.72 12.65
C HIS A 81 1.48 1.91 12.59
N GLN A 82 2.25 0.82 12.71
CA GLN A 82 3.70 0.88 12.62
C GLN A 82 4.19 1.29 11.23
N ALA A 83 3.55 0.82 10.17
CA ALA A 83 3.94 1.15 8.79
C ALA A 83 3.63 2.62 8.44
N LEU A 84 2.48 3.14 8.88
CA LEU A 84 2.03 4.50 8.60
C LEU A 84 2.71 5.58 9.45
N THR A 85 3.27 5.21 10.61
CA THR A 85 3.95 6.20 11.48
C THR A 85 5.22 6.74 10.80
N PRO A 86 5.38 8.06 10.63
CA PRO A 86 6.60 8.64 10.05
C PRO A 86 7.84 8.23 10.84
N ARG A 87 8.95 7.93 10.15
CA ARG A 87 10.25 7.85 10.83
C ARG A 87 10.70 9.27 11.13
N ASN A 88 10.47 9.72 12.36
CA ASN A 88 11.18 10.91 12.85
C ASN A 88 12.67 10.55 12.86
N GLY A 89 13.45 11.18 11.99
CA GLY A 89 14.85 10.85 11.79
C GLY A 89 15.66 10.99 13.08
N THR A 90 16.26 9.88 13.50
CA THR A 90 17.57 9.88 14.15
C THR A 90 18.44 8.91 13.38
N GLY A 91 19.40 9.44 12.61
CA GLY A 91 20.39 8.68 11.85
C GLY A 91 20.19 8.77 10.36
#